data_AF-A0A831M098-F1
#
_entry.id   AF-A0A831M098-F1
#
_cell.length_a   1.000
_cell.length_b   1.000
_cell.length_c   1.000
_cell.angle_alpha   90.00
_cell.angle_beta   90.00
_cell.angle_gamma   90.00
#
_symmetry.space_group_name_H-M   'P 1'
#
loop_
_entity.id
_entity.type
_entity.pdbx_description
1 polymer ?
#
loop_
_entity_poly.entity_id
_entity_poly.type
_entity_poly.pdbx_seq_one_letter_code
_entity_poly.pdbx_strand_id
1 'polypeptide(L)'
;MKRMISLFALAVLAAASCGASPQVRHISPELRKAVAETDYGSVRIKAFPLASEAWTFRAFTFAETLAKLKELGVAGLEAYPGQALAAEFPGARFGEDMTDGQIAFVKEALKDSGVTLYGYGVVDIGTTEAGMRRVFDFARRMGIRVIVCEPADDDFTLLEQLVKEYNVKVALHNHPAPSKYHLPETVLSRVDGLD
;
A
#
# COMPACT_ATOMS: atom_id res chain seq x y z
N MET A 1 -3.90 79.44 -13.24
CA MET A 1 -3.66 79.59 -11.79
C MET A 1 -4.23 78.38 -11.06
N LYS A 2 -3.47 77.89 -10.06
CA LYS A 2 -3.73 76.80 -9.10
C LYS A 2 -3.62 75.36 -9.63
N ARG A 3 -2.43 74.80 -9.38
CA ARG A 3 -2.07 73.38 -9.39
C ARG A 3 -2.79 72.68 -8.22
N MET A 4 -3.39 71.52 -8.47
CA MET A 4 -3.65 70.52 -7.42
C MET A 4 -2.99 69.22 -7.87
N ILE A 5 -1.88 68.92 -7.21
CA ILE A 5 -1.13 67.67 -7.33
C ILE A 5 -1.86 66.68 -6.42
N SER A 6 -2.61 65.73 -6.99
CA SER A 6 -3.07 64.57 -6.23
C SER A 6 -1.94 63.55 -6.17
N LEU A 7 -1.40 63.37 -4.96
CA LEU A 7 -0.49 62.30 -4.61
C LEU A 7 -1.22 60.95 -4.78
N PHE A 8 -0.88 60.19 -5.80
CA PHE A 8 -1.22 58.76 -5.85
C PHE A 8 -0.18 58.02 -4.99
N ALA A 9 -0.54 57.71 -3.75
CA ALA A 9 0.25 56.80 -2.92
C ALA A 9 0.06 55.37 -3.46
N LEU A 10 1.05 54.87 -4.20
CA LEU A 10 1.13 53.48 -4.61
C LEU A 10 1.50 52.65 -3.38
N ALA A 11 0.49 52.06 -2.72
CA ALA A 11 0.72 51.10 -1.64
C ALA A 11 1.24 49.79 -2.25
N VAL A 12 2.56 49.60 -2.20
CA VAL A 12 3.17 48.28 -2.42
C VAL A 12 2.81 47.41 -1.22
N LEU A 13 1.76 46.58 -1.35
CA LEU A 13 1.59 45.47 -0.43
C LEU A 13 2.71 44.47 -0.70
N ALA A 14 3.71 44.46 0.18
CA ALA A 14 4.59 43.32 0.33
C ALA A 14 3.73 42.13 0.74
N ALA A 15 3.42 41.25 -0.20
CA ALA A 15 2.86 39.94 0.12
C ALA A 15 3.95 39.17 0.85
N ALA A 16 3.95 39.25 2.18
CA ALA A 16 4.68 38.32 3.02
C ALA A 16 4.09 36.94 2.73
N SER A 17 4.79 36.16 1.91
CA SER A 17 4.51 34.74 1.75
C SER A 17 4.74 34.10 3.12
N CYS A 18 3.67 33.93 3.88
CA CYS A 18 3.66 33.02 5.01
C CYS A 18 3.84 31.62 4.43
N GLY A 19 5.10 31.22 4.26
CA GLY A 19 5.47 29.82 4.15
C GLY A 19 5.09 29.16 5.48
N ALA A 20 3.84 28.73 5.59
CA ALA A 20 3.43 27.85 6.67
C ALA A 20 4.25 26.58 6.51
N SER A 21 5.23 26.38 7.40
CA SER A 21 5.89 25.10 7.56
C SER A 21 4.80 24.05 7.79
N PRO A 22 4.87 22.85 7.17
CA PRO A 22 3.84 21.85 7.32
C PRO A 22 3.62 21.56 8.80
N GLN A 23 2.41 21.81 9.28
CA GLN A 23 2.01 21.53 10.65
C GLN A 23 2.05 20.01 10.85
N VAL A 24 3.18 19.50 11.30
CA VAL A 24 3.23 18.22 11.99
C VAL A 24 2.27 18.37 13.19
N ARG A 25 1.22 17.54 13.24
CA ARG A 25 0.20 17.59 14.30
C ARG A 25 0.88 17.74 15.67
N HIS A 26 0.66 18.87 16.33
CA HIS A 26 1.26 19.15 17.64
C HIS A 26 0.74 18.14 18.67
N ILE A 27 1.61 17.19 19.08
CA ILE A 27 1.35 16.31 20.22
C ILE A 27 1.12 17.20 21.45
N SER A 28 0.04 16.96 22.19
CA SER A 28 -0.33 17.79 23.36
C SER A 28 0.74 17.72 24.45
N PRO A 29 0.93 18.77 25.27
CA PRO A 29 1.89 18.76 26.37
C PRO A 29 1.69 17.58 27.34
N GLU A 30 0.45 17.18 27.57
CA GLU A 30 0.09 16.06 28.45
C GLU A 30 0.55 14.72 27.86
N LEU A 31 0.32 14.50 26.55
CA LEU A 31 0.81 13.32 25.83
C LEU A 31 2.34 13.27 25.79
N ARG A 32 3.02 14.42 25.58
CA ARG A 32 4.48 14.48 25.63
C ARG A 32 5.01 14.09 27.01
N LYS A 33 4.39 14.59 28.08
CA LYS A 33 4.74 14.28 29.46
C LYS A 33 4.52 12.79 29.75
N ALA A 34 3.36 12.25 29.39
CA ALA A 34 3.04 10.83 29.58
C ALA A 34 4.01 9.90 28.85
N VAL A 35 4.38 10.22 27.60
CA VAL A 35 5.41 9.48 26.85
C VAL A 35 6.77 9.55 27.54
N ALA A 36 7.18 10.73 28.02
CA ALA A 36 8.46 10.89 28.70
C ALA A 36 8.54 10.19 30.07
N GLU A 37 7.43 10.11 30.79
CA GLU A 37 7.33 9.46 32.11
C GLU A 37 7.09 7.95 32.01
N THR A 38 6.76 7.43 30.82
CA THR A 38 6.58 5.99 30.62
C THR A 38 7.92 5.28 30.68
N ASP A 39 8.09 4.38 31.66
CA ASP A 39 9.23 3.47 31.72
C ASP A 39 9.10 2.39 30.64
N TYR A 40 9.55 2.72 29.42
CA TYR A 40 9.58 1.81 28.29
C TYR A 40 10.49 0.58 28.51
N GLY A 41 11.39 0.61 29.50
CA GLY A 41 12.24 -0.53 29.88
C GLY A 41 11.47 -1.60 30.68
N SER A 42 10.41 -1.20 31.38
CA SER A 42 9.53 -2.11 32.13
C SER A 42 8.47 -2.81 31.29
N VAL A 43 8.21 -2.32 30.07
CA VAL A 43 7.21 -2.87 29.15
C VAL A 43 7.87 -3.70 28.05
N ARG A 44 7.27 -4.85 27.73
CA ARG A 44 7.75 -5.68 26.62
C ARG A 44 7.32 -5.05 25.29
N ILE A 45 8.16 -4.21 24.72
CA ILE A 45 7.96 -3.67 23.37
C ILE A 45 8.39 -4.71 22.35
N LYS A 46 7.47 -5.10 21.46
CA LYS A 46 7.77 -5.88 20.27
C LYS A 46 7.58 -5.00 19.05
N ALA A 47 8.50 -5.10 18.09
CA ALA A 47 8.27 -4.54 16.77
C ALA A 47 7.03 -5.22 16.15
N PHE A 48 6.06 -4.40 15.76
CA PHE A 48 4.90 -4.84 15.00
C PHE A 48 5.08 -4.36 13.56
N PRO A 49 5.25 -5.26 12.58
CA PRO A 49 5.37 -4.85 11.19
C PRO A 49 4.06 -4.23 10.73
N LEU A 50 4.16 -3.06 10.10
CA LEU A 50 3.02 -2.32 9.55
C LEU A 50 3.17 -2.21 8.04
N ALA A 51 2.11 -2.55 7.32
CA ALA A 51 1.98 -2.32 5.90
C ALA A 51 0.67 -1.56 5.61
N SER A 52 0.68 -0.74 4.58
CA SER A 52 -0.54 -0.15 4.02
C SER A 52 -1.03 -1.02 2.87
N GLU A 53 -2.33 -1.26 2.79
CA GLU A 53 -2.96 -1.71 1.55
C GLU A 53 -3.05 -0.53 0.58
N ALA A 54 -2.59 -0.71 -0.65
CA ALA A 54 -2.51 0.35 -1.66
C ALA A 54 -3.89 0.85 -2.10
N TRP A 55 -4.96 0.07 -1.88
CA TRP A 55 -6.35 0.49 -2.13
C TRP A 55 -6.75 1.75 -1.34
N THR A 56 -6.10 1.98 -0.20
CA THR A 56 -6.19 3.24 0.58
C THR A 56 -5.89 4.45 -0.31
N PHE A 57 -4.97 4.31 -1.25
CA PHE A 57 -4.50 5.34 -2.16
C PHE A 57 -4.95 5.12 -3.61
N ARG A 58 -6.04 4.39 -3.85
CA ARG A 58 -6.53 4.02 -5.20
C ARG A 58 -6.77 5.19 -6.18
N ALA A 59 -6.89 6.42 -5.67
CA ALA A 59 -7.01 7.63 -6.48
C ALA A 59 -5.67 8.11 -7.06
N PHE A 60 -4.56 7.52 -6.63
CA PHE A 60 -3.20 7.84 -7.02
C PHE A 60 -2.56 6.67 -7.77
N THR A 61 -1.53 6.98 -8.54
CA THR A 61 -0.66 5.96 -9.14
C THR A 61 0.14 5.19 -8.08
N PHE A 62 0.63 4.01 -8.43
CA PHE A 62 1.49 3.22 -7.56
C PHE A 62 2.75 4.01 -7.15
N ALA A 63 3.38 4.71 -8.10
CA ALA A 63 4.53 5.57 -7.81
C ALA A 63 4.20 6.69 -6.80
N GLU A 64 3.05 7.35 -6.94
CA GLU A 64 2.59 8.37 -5.98
C GLU A 64 2.25 7.75 -4.61
N THR A 65 1.70 6.54 -4.58
CA THR A 65 1.48 5.79 -3.33
C THR A 65 2.81 5.59 -2.59
N LEU A 66 3.87 5.17 -3.29
CA LEU A 66 5.18 5.00 -2.66
C LEU A 66 5.74 6.30 -2.09
N ALA A 67 5.59 7.42 -2.81
CA ALA A 67 6.00 8.74 -2.31
C ALA A 67 5.26 9.11 -1.01
N LYS A 68 3.95 8.83 -0.94
CA LYS A 68 3.14 9.08 0.27
C LYS A 68 3.53 8.18 1.43
N LEU A 69 3.78 6.89 1.18
CA LEU A 69 4.22 5.97 2.23
C LEU A 69 5.58 6.36 2.81
N LYS A 70 6.50 6.82 1.95
CA LYS A 70 7.78 7.38 2.38
C LYS A 70 7.59 8.61 3.28
N GLU A 71 6.70 9.53 2.93
CA GLU A 71 6.36 10.70 3.76
C GLU A 71 5.76 10.29 5.11
N LEU A 72 4.92 9.25 5.12
CA LEU A 72 4.30 8.72 6.34
C LEU A 72 5.24 7.86 7.21
N GLY A 73 6.43 7.51 6.71
CA GLY A 73 7.33 6.58 7.39
C GLY A 73 6.82 5.14 7.45
N VAL A 74 5.94 4.75 6.52
CA VAL A 74 5.41 3.38 6.40
C VAL A 74 6.25 2.61 5.39
N ALA A 75 6.94 1.57 5.86
CA ALA A 75 7.90 0.81 5.05
C ALA A 75 7.32 -0.49 4.45
N GLY A 76 6.04 -0.80 4.69
CA GLY A 76 5.38 -1.99 4.15
C GLY A 76 4.21 -1.65 3.23
N LEU A 77 4.02 -2.45 2.18
CA LEU A 77 2.92 -2.29 1.24
C LEU A 77 2.31 -3.63 0.81
N GLU A 78 1.00 -3.67 0.69
CA GLU A 78 0.25 -4.64 -0.09
C GLU A 78 -0.32 -3.93 -1.34
N ALA A 79 0.07 -4.37 -2.53
CA ALA A 79 -0.44 -3.82 -3.78
C ALA A 79 -1.77 -4.46 -4.17
N TYR A 80 -2.59 -3.77 -4.97
CA TYR A 80 -3.82 -4.35 -5.51
C TYR A 80 -3.79 -4.38 -7.05
N PRO A 81 -4.47 -5.36 -7.70
CA PRO A 81 -4.55 -5.45 -9.15
C PRO A 81 -5.22 -4.22 -9.77
N GLY A 82 -4.63 -3.66 -10.82
CA GLY A 82 -5.28 -2.59 -11.59
C GLY A 82 -5.01 -1.17 -11.11
N GLN A 83 -4.15 -0.97 -10.11
CA GLN A 83 -3.71 0.40 -9.76
C GLN A 83 -3.02 1.05 -10.95
N ALA A 84 -3.28 2.33 -11.24
CA ALA A 84 -2.53 3.07 -12.26
C ALA A 84 -1.03 3.07 -11.90
N LEU A 85 -0.13 2.81 -12.85
CA LEU A 85 1.26 2.53 -12.51
C LEU A 85 2.05 3.80 -12.14
N ALA A 86 2.21 4.71 -13.11
CA ALA A 86 2.93 5.97 -12.96
C ALA A 86 2.61 6.90 -14.15
N ALA A 87 2.99 8.18 -14.06
CA ALA A 87 2.79 9.15 -15.13
C ALA A 87 3.60 8.81 -16.39
N GLU A 88 4.76 8.18 -16.21
CA GLU A 88 5.67 7.71 -17.26
C GLU A 88 5.10 6.55 -18.08
N PHE A 89 4.07 5.87 -17.55
CA PHE A 89 3.39 4.76 -18.22
C PHE A 89 1.88 5.00 -18.32
N PRO A 90 1.42 5.93 -19.17
CA PRO A 90 0.00 6.22 -19.34
C PRO A 90 -0.80 4.96 -19.70
N GLY A 91 -1.84 4.67 -18.94
CA GLY A 91 -2.71 3.51 -19.14
C GLY A 91 -2.18 2.19 -18.56
N ALA A 92 -0.90 2.11 -18.20
CA ALA A 92 -0.35 0.92 -17.56
C ALA A 92 -0.91 0.72 -16.15
N ARG A 93 -1.10 -0.54 -15.78
CA ARG A 93 -1.66 -0.95 -14.50
C ARG A 93 -0.70 -1.87 -13.76
N PHE A 94 -0.66 -1.76 -12.44
CA PHE A 94 0.05 -2.70 -11.59
C PHE A 94 -0.66 -4.06 -11.65
N GLY A 95 0.05 -5.10 -12.04
CA GLY A 95 -0.48 -6.46 -12.14
C GLY A 95 0.39 -7.36 -13.01
N GLU A 96 -0.13 -8.54 -13.29
CA GLU A 96 0.51 -9.66 -13.98
C GLU A 96 0.94 -9.32 -15.40
N ASP A 97 0.21 -8.43 -16.06
CA ASP A 97 0.45 -7.99 -17.44
C ASP A 97 1.52 -6.90 -17.57
N MET A 98 2.16 -6.50 -16.47
CA MET A 98 3.26 -5.53 -16.53
C MET A 98 4.41 -6.07 -17.39
N THR A 99 4.90 -5.20 -18.28
CA THR A 99 6.09 -5.48 -19.10
C THR A 99 7.34 -5.53 -18.24
N ASP A 100 8.44 -6.11 -18.75
CA ASP A 100 9.71 -6.16 -18.02
C ASP A 100 10.25 -4.76 -17.69
N GLY A 101 10.03 -3.78 -18.57
CA GLY A 101 10.39 -2.38 -18.31
C GLY A 101 9.59 -1.75 -17.17
N GLN A 102 8.29 -2.05 -17.10
CA GLN A 102 7.42 -1.60 -16.00
C GLN A 102 7.79 -2.26 -14.66
N ILE A 103 8.11 -3.56 -14.67
CA ILE A 103 8.59 -4.27 -13.48
C ILE A 103 9.92 -3.70 -12.99
N ALA A 104 10.86 -3.43 -13.91
CA ALA A 104 12.15 -2.81 -13.55
C ALA A 104 11.94 -1.43 -12.91
N PHE A 105 11.05 -0.61 -13.49
CA PHE A 105 10.67 0.68 -12.92
C PHE A 105 10.09 0.54 -11.50
N VAL A 106 9.12 -0.37 -11.31
CA VAL A 106 8.48 -0.58 -10.00
C VAL A 106 9.49 -1.02 -8.95
N LYS A 107 10.39 -1.94 -9.30
CA LYS A 107 11.44 -2.40 -8.38
C LYS A 107 12.37 -1.27 -7.96
N GLU A 108 12.75 -0.40 -8.88
CA GLU A 108 13.58 0.76 -8.53
C GLU A 108 12.80 1.76 -7.67
N ALA A 109 11.53 2.04 -7.99
CA ALA A 109 10.68 2.92 -7.18
C ALA A 109 10.48 2.39 -5.74
N LEU A 110 10.30 1.08 -5.57
CA LEU A 110 10.24 0.42 -4.25
C LEU A 110 11.57 0.59 -3.48
N LYS A 111 12.70 0.37 -4.16
CA LYS A 111 14.03 0.54 -3.57
C LYS A 111 14.28 2.00 -3.15
N ASP A 112 13.98 2.97 -4.00
CA ASP A 112 14.21 4.41 -3.74
C ASP A 112 13.27 4.98 -2.67
N SER A 113 12.08 4.40 -2.52
CA SER A 113 11.15 4.78 -1.46
C SER A 113 11.49 4.13 -0.11
N GLY A 114 12.26 3.04 -0.11
CA GLY A 114 12.50 2.22 1.09
C GLY A 114 11.28 1.40 1.50
N VAL A 115 10.30 1.24 0.60
CA VAL A 115 9.07 0.48 0.85
C VAL A 115 9.25 -0.96 0.38
N THR A 116 8.95 -1.91 1.25
CA THR A 116 8.92 -3.34 0.93
C THR A 116 7.53 -3.74 0.47
N LEU A 117 7.44 -4.29 -0.74
CA LEU A 117 6.23 -4.92 -1.25
C LEU A 117 6.07 -6.32 -0.65
N TYR A 118 5.11 -6.49 0.25
CA TYR A 118 4.86 -7.74 0.95
C TYR A 118 3.76 -8.58 0.31
N GLY A 119 2.65 -7.92 0.00
CA GLY A 119 1.40 -8.56 -0.40
C GLY A 119 0.92 -8.11 -1.78
N TYR A 120 0.06 -8.92 -2.38
CA TYR A 120 -0.67 -8.57 -3.58
C TYR A 120 -2.11 -9.12 -3.53
N GLY A 121 -3.08 -8.22 -3.58
CA GLY A 121 -4.49 -8.54 -3.66
C GLY A 121 -5.40 -7.36 -3.30
N VAL A 122 -6.70 -7.57 -3.11
CA VAL A 122 -7.41 -8.85 -3.31
C VAL A 122 -7.44 -9.18 -4.81
N VAL A 123 -6.79 -10.28 -5.22
CA VAL A 123 -6.66 -10.67 -6.62
C VAL A 123 -7.60 -11.82 -6.96
N ASP A 124 -8.16 -11.78 -8.17
CA ASP A 124 -8.77 -12.96 -8.76
C ASP A 124 -7.69 -13.98 -9.09
N ILE A 125 -7.61 -15.04 -8.28
CA ILE A 125 -6.60 -16.08 -8.42
C ILE A 125 -6.89 -17.00 -9.61
N GLY A 126 -8.12 -16.95 -10.17
CA GLY A 126 -8.60 -17.82 -11.23
C GLY A 126 -8.89 -19.25 -10.77
N THR A 127 -9.47 -20.06 -11.66
CA THR A 127 -9.88 -21.46 -11.39
C THR A 127 -9.10 -22.49 -12.20
N THR A 128 -8.13 -22.05 -12.99
CA THR A 128 -7.29 -22.93 -13.81
C THR A 128 -5.84 -22.83 -13.35
N GLU A 129 -5.09 -23.92 -13.47
CA GLU A 129 -3.65 -23.94 -13.14
C GLU A 129 -2.88 -22.87 -13.89
N ALA A 130 -3.16 -22.68 -15.19
CA ALA A 130 -2.51 -21.63 -15.98
C ALA A 130 -2.83 -20.23 -15.45
N GLY A 131 -4.06 -19.97 -15.00
CA GLY A 131 -4.46 -18.70 -14.40
C GLY A 131 -3.76 -18.45 -13.07
N MET A 132 -3.84 -19.41 -12.14
CA MET A 132 -3.19 -19.29 -10.83
C MET A 132 -1.68 -19.12 -10.97
N ARG A 133 -1.02 -19.92 -11.83
CA ARG A 133 0.42 -19.81 -12.07
C ARG A 133 0.83 -18.43 -12.56
N ARG A 134 0.04 -17.74 -13.38
CA ARG A 134 0.34 -16.35 -13.79
C ARG A 134 0.47 -15.42 -12.59
N VAL A 135 -0.41 -15.55 -11.60
CA VAL A 135 -0.38 -14.75 -10.36
C VAL A 135 0.84 -15.12 -9.50
N PHE A 136 1.10 -16.42 -9.34
CA PHE A 136 2.26 -16.92 -8.57
C PHE A 136 3.62 -16.55 -9.22
N ASP A 137 3.72 -16.63 -10.54
CA ASP A 137 4.88 -16.20 -11.31
C ASP A 137 5.10 -14.68 -11.16
N PHE A 138 4.03 -13.90 -11.25
CA PHE A 138 4.08 -12.47 -10.99
C PHE A 138 4.57 -12.17 -9.57
N ALA A 139 4.03 -12.87 -8.56
CA ALA A 139 4.45 -12.73 -7.18
C ALA A 139 5.96 -13.00 -7.01
N ARG A 140 6.47 -14.09 -7.60
CA ARG A 140 7.91 -14.38 -7.60
C ARG A 140 8.74 -13.32 -8.33
N ARG A 141 8.31 -12.88 -9.52
CA ARG A 141 8.99 -11.83 -10.29
C ARG A 141 9.13 -10.55 -9.48
N MET A 142 8.13 -10.20 -8.68
CA MET A 142 8.10 -9.00 -7.85
C MET A 142 8.69 -9.18 -6.43
N GLY A 143 8.96 -10.41 -6.00
CA GLY A 143 9.40 -10.71 -4.63
C GLY A 143 8.29 -10.61 -3.59
N ILE A 144 7.02 -10.70 -4.01
CA ILE A 144 5.85 -10.74 -3.14
C ILE A 144 5.83 -12.04 -2.35
N ARG A 145 5.44 -11.97 -1.08
CA ARG A 145 5.45 -13.11 -0.14
C ARG A 145 4.08 -13.65 0.17
N VAL A 146 3.05 -12.82 -0.02
CA VAL A 146 1.66 -13.16 0.30
C VAL A 146 0.77 -12.75 -0.88
N ILE A 147 0.03 -13.70 -1.42
CA ILE A 147 -1.07 -13.45 -2.35
C ILE A 147 -2.35 -13.42 -1.53
N VAL A 148 -3.17 -12.38 -1.71
CA VAL A 148 -4.43 -12.22 -1.01
C VAL A 148 -5.57 -12.41 -2.01
N CYS A 149 -6.45 -13.39 -1.79
CA CYS A 149 -7.50 -13.74 -2.75
C CYS A 149 -8.76 -14.30 -2.08
N GLU A 150 -9.79 -14.57 -2.88
CA GLU A 150 -11.07 -15.15 -2.47
C GLU A 150 -11.42 -16.38 -3.32
N PRO A 151 -10.73 -17.52 -3.12
CA PRO A 151 -10.82 -18.66 -4.03
C PRO A 151 -12.20 -19.34 -4.03
N ALA A 152 -12.55 -20.04 -5.11
CA ALA A 152 -13.71 -20.93 -5.15
C ALA A 152 -13.47 -22.18 -4.27
N ASP A 153 -14.52 -22.97 -4.01
CA ASP A 153 -14.41 -24.14 -3.10
C ASP A 153 -13.51 -25.24 -3.67
N ASP A 154 -13.49 -25.40 -4.99
CA ASP A 154 -12.74 -26.46 -5.67
C ASP A 154 -11.27 -26.08 -5.95
N ASP A 155 -10.89 -24.82 -5.69
CA ASP A 155 -9.57 -24.27 -6.04
C ASP A 155 -8.47 -24.69 -5.05
N PHE A 156 -8.83 -25.06 -3.81
CA PHE A 156 -7.86 -25.29 -2.71
C PHE A 156 -6.88 -26.43 -2.98
N THR A 157 -7.30 -27.48 -3.69
CA THR A 157 -6.40 -28.60 -4.04
C THR A 157 -5.24 -28.13 -4.89
N LEU A 158 -5.52 -27.25 -5.85
CA LEU A 158 -4.52 -26.69 -6.75
C LEU A 158 -3.70 -25.60 -6.06
N LEU A 159 -4.34 -24.74 -5.24
CA LEU A 159 -3.64 -23.74 -4.46
C LEU A 159 -2.62 -24.36 -3.51
N GLU A 160 -2.97 -25.45 -2.83
CA GLU A 160 -2.06 -26.16 -1.94
C GLU A 160 -0.79 -26.64 -2.67
N GLN A 161 -0.94 -27.16 -3.89
CA GLN A 161 0.19 -27.56 -4.72
C GLN A 161 1.08 -26.36 -5.07
N LEU A 162 0.46 -25.24 -5.47
CA LEU A 162 1.18 -24.03 -5.87
C LEU A 162 1.84 -23.31 -4.67
N VAL A 163 1.21 -23.28 -3.50
CA VAL A 163 1.80 -22.74 -2.27
C VAL A 163 3.11 -23.47 -1.96
N LYS A 164 3.10 -24.81 -2.01
CA LYS A 164 4.29 -25.65 -1.82
C LYS A 164 5.36 -25.42 -2.89
N GLU A 165 4.96 -25.42 -4.16
CA GLU A 165 5.89 -25.27 -5.29
C GLU A 165 6.55 -23.88 -5.32
N TYR A 166 5.75 -22.83 -5.09
CA TYR A 166 6.20 -21.46 -5.19
C TYR A 166 6.84 -20.95 -3.91
N ASN A 167 6.50 -21.55 -2.77
CA ASN A 167 6.82 -21.08 -1.43
C ASN A 167 6.34 -19.62 -1.22
N VAL A 168 5.09 -19.37 -1.65
CA VAL A 168 4.39 -18.09 -1.51
C VAL A 168 3.12 -18.36 -0.72
N LYS A 169 2.87 -17.55 0.31
CA LYS A 169 1.70 -17.73 1.17
C LYS A 169 0.45 -17.24 0.47
N VAL A 170 -0.68 -17.86 0.76
CA VAL A 170 -2.00 -17.37 0.36
C VAL A 170 -2.76 -16.93 1.61
N ALA A 171 -3.35 -15.75 1.58
CA ALA A 171 -4.25 -15.24 2.60
C ALA A 171 -5.66 -15.11 2.02
N LEU A 172 -6.65 -15.62 2.73
CA LEU A 172 -8.05 -15.56 2.33
C LEU A 172 -8.65 -14.24 2.81
N HIS A 173 -9.09 -13.40 1.89
CA HIS A 173 -9.74 -12.15 2.21
C HIS A 173 -11.22 -12.36 2.55
N ASN A 174 -11.73 -11.59 3.51
CA ASN A 174 -13.13 -11.63 3.90
C ASN A 174 -13.81 -10.27 3.68
N HIS A 175 -15.05 -10.32 3.21
CA HIS A 175 -15.93 -9.16 3.09
C HIS A 175 -17.14 -9.27 4.03
N PRO A 176 -17.88 -8.17 4.30
CA PRO A 176 -19.15 -8.23 5.02
C PRO A 176 -20.14 -9.22 4.40
N ALA A 177 -21.10 -9.69 5.20
CA ALA A 177 -22.19 -10.51 4.68
C ALA A 177 -23.02 -9.74 3.63
N PRO A 178 -23.52 -10.41 2.57
CA PRO A 178 -23.33 -11.82 2.25
C PRO A 178 -22.06 -12.04 1.40
N SER A 179 -21.01 -12.60 1.99
CA SER A 179 -19.80 -13.04 1.26
C SER A 179 -19.37 -14.43 1.73
N LYS A 180 -18.60 -15.15 0.92
CA LYS A 180 -18.17 -16.52 1.23
C LYS A 180 -17.37 -16.59 2.54
N TYR A 181 -16.38 -15.71 2.69
CA TYR A 181 -15.43 -15.74 3.80
C TYR A 181 -15.80 -14.80 4.96
N HIS A 182 -17.03 -14.27 5.03
CA HIS A 182 -17.45 -13.33 6.08
C HIS A 182 -17.27 -13.84 7.52
N LEU A 183 -17.14 -15.16 7.70
CA LEU A 183 -16.93 -15.84 8.99
C LEU A 183 -15.57 -16.55 9.03
N PRO A 184 -14.79 -16.40 10.12
CA PRO A 184 -13.52 -17.10 10.30
C PRO A 184 -13.64 -18.63 10.23
N GLU A 185 -14.77 -19.19 10.68
CA GLU A 185 -15.04 -20.62 10.67
C GLU A 185 -15.00 -21.19 9.24
N THR A 186 -15.48 -20.42 8.26
CA THR A 186 -15.40 -20.81 6.84
C THR A 186 -13.95 -20.90 6.40
N VAL A 187 -13.12 -19.91 6.73
CA VAL A 187 -11.68 -19.92 6.41
C VAL A 187 -11.00 -21.12 7.06
N LEU A 188 -11.17 -21.30 8.39
CA LEU A 188 -10.54 -22.38 9.15
C LEU A 188 -10.91 -23.76 8.59
N SER A 189 -12.18 -23.98 8.26
CA SER A 189 -12.63 -25.26 7.69
C SER A 189 -12.01 -25.59 6.32
N ARG A 190 -11.51 -24.58 5.59
CA ARG A 190 -10.90 -24.75 4.27
C ARG A 190 -9.39 -24.94 4.32
N VAL A 191 -8.74 -24.40 5.35
CA VAL A 191 -7.26 -24.42 5.48
C VAL A 191 -6.73 -25.40 6.53
N ASP A 192 -7.61 -26.06 7.29
CA ASP A 192 -7.18 -27.05 8.28
C ASP A 192 -6.42 -28.21 7.60
N GLY A 193 -5.18 -28.43 8.04
CA GLY A 193 -4.28 -29.45 7.48
C GLY A 193 -3.59 -29.08 6.15
N LEU A 194 -3.73 -27.82 5.68
CA LEU A 194 -2.98 -27.28 4.54
C LEU A 194 -1.72 -26.53 5.00
N ASP A 195 -0.74 -26.37 4.10
CA ASP A 195 0.57 -25.71 4.37
C ASP A 195 0.50 -24.17 4.46
#